data_AF-A0A421CK63-F1
#
_entry.id   AF-A0A421CK63-F1
#
_cell.length_a   1.000
_cell.length_b   1.000
_cell.length_c   1.000
_cell.angle_alpha   90.00
_cell.angle_beta   90.00
_cell.angle_gamma   90.00
#
_symmetry.space_group_name_H-M   'P 1'
#
loop_
_entity.id
_entity.type
_entity.pdbx_description
1 polymer ?
#
loop_
_entity_poly.entity_id
_entity_poly.type
_entity_poly.pdbx_seq_one_letter_code
_entity_poly.pdbx_strand_id
1 'polypeptide(L)' 'MIYKYFNEDDRWDTQTITENLKNAMNEANPQKKPFYMSLRKILTDSFHGPDLINTIFLLGRNTVLERLQRVTEI' A
#
# COMPACT_ATOMS: atom_id res chain seq x y z
N MET A 1 -7.98 -6.03 -1.03
CA MET A 1 -8.40 -4.94 -0.11
C MET A 1 -7.62 -3.66 -0.36
N ILE A 2 -6.31 -3.56 -0.07
CA ILE A 2 -5.55 -2.32 -0.35
C ILE A 2 -5.52 -1.94 -1.84
N TYR A 3 -5.41 -2.93 -2.74
CA TYR A 3 -5.47 -2.72 -4.19
C TYR A 3 -6.76 -1.97 -4.59
N LYS A 4 -7.92 -2.37 -4.03
CA LYS A 4 -9.21 -1.74 -4.29
C LYS A 4 -9.17 -0.25 -3.96
N TYR A 5 -8.77 0.11 -2.73
CA TYR A 5 -8.71 1.51 -2.30
C TYR A 5 -7.74 2.36 -3.13
N PHE A 6 -6.61 1.80 -3.55
CA PHE A 6 -5.67 2.52 -4.43
C PHE A 6 -6.13 2.59 -5.89
N ASN A 7 -6.96 1.65 -6.35
CA ASN A 7 -7.47 1.61 -7.71
C ASN A 7 -8.72 2.47 -7.92
N GLU A 8 -9.54 2.68 -6.88
CA GLU A 8 -10.78 3.46 -6.94
C GLU A 8 -10.58 4.96 -6.68
N ASP A 9 -9.46 5.38 -6.08
CA ASP A 9 -9.10 6.81 -5.92
C ASP A 9 -7.99 7.19 -6.91
N ASP A 10 -8.24 8.22 -7.72
CA ASP A 10 -7.29 8.76 -8.71
C ASP A 10 -6.32 9.78 -8.10
N ARG A 11 -6.63 10.32 -6.90
CA ARG A 11 -5.72 11.24 -6.21
C ARG A 11 -4.52 10.47 -5.68
N TRP A 12 -3.33 11.03 -5.89
CA TRP A 12 -2.08 10.40 -5.47
C TRP A 12 -1.19 11.38 -4.72
N ASP A 13 -1.52 11.58 -3.45
CA ASP A 13 -0.76 12.35 -2.48
C ASP A 13 -0.65 11.56 -1.16
N THR A 14 0.22 12.00 -0.25
CA THR A 14 0.51 11.29 1.00
C THR A 14 -0.70 11.23 1.94
N GLN A 15 -1.60 12.21 1.90
CA GLN A 15 -2.83 12.20 2.68
C GLN A 15 -3.78 11.11 2.18
N THR A 16 -4.06 11.11 0.88
CA THR A 16 -4.93 10.12 0.23
C THR A 16 -4.40 8.69 0.43
N ILE A 17 -3.09 8.48 0.28
CA ILE A 17 -2.44 7.18 0.54
C ILE A 17 -2.67 6.74 1.99
N THR A 18 -2.51 7.66 2.95
CA THR A 18 -2.70 7.36 4.37
C THR A 18 -4.14 6.99 4.69
N GLU A 19 -5.11 7.71 4.13
CA GLU A 19 -6.54 7.45 4.30
C GLU A 19 -6.93 6.09 3.72
N ASN A 20 -6.50 5.79 2.50
CA ASN A 20 -6.75 4.51 1.84
C ASN A 20 -6.13 3.32 2.60
N LEU A 21 -4.94 3.50 3.17
CA LEU A 21 -4.32 2.50 4.05
C LEU A 21 -5.13 2.28 5.33
N LYS A 22 -5.62 3.35 5.96
CA LYS A 22 -6.48 3.25 7.14
C LYS A 22 -7.78 2.53 6.84
N ASN A 23 -8.42 2.85 5.71
CA ASN A 23 -9.67 2.20 5.31
C ASN A 23 -9.46 0.70 5.05
N ALA A 24 -8.40 0.34 4.32
CA ALA A 24 -8.03 -1.06 4.10
C ALA A 24 -7.74 -1.81 5.42
N MET A 25 -7.07 -1.16 6.37
CA MET A 25 -6.78 -1.72 7.69
C MET A 25 -8.05 -1.91 8.54
N ASN A 26 -8.97 -0.96 8.51
CA ASN A 26 -10.21 -1.02 9.27
C ASN A 26 -11.13 -2.13 8.74
N GLU A 27 -11.21 -2.27 7.42
CA GLU A 27 -12.02 -3.33 6.77
C GLU A 27 -11.46 -4.73 7.05
N ALA A 28 -10.15 -4.90 6.92
CA ALA A 28 -9.49 -6.19 7.09
C ALA A 28 -9.23 -6.57 8.56
N ASN A 29 -9.19 -5.58 9.44
CA ASN A 29 -8.77 -5.67 10.85
C ASN A 29 -7.54 -6.58 11.11
N PRO A 30 -6.41 -6.42 10.38
CA PRO A 30 -5.25 -7.27 10.55
C PRO A 30 -4.36 -6.75 11.68
N GLN A 31 -3.37 -7.55 12.08
CA GLN A 31 -2.31 -7.05 12.96
C GLN A 31 -1.50 -5.96 12.25
N LYS A 32 -1.41 -4.78 12.89
CA LYS A 32 -0.81 -3.55 12.32
C LYS A 32 0.63 -3.77 11.82
N LYS A 33 1.50 -4.33 12.66
CA LYS A 33 2.93 -4.50 12.33
C LYS A 33 3.14 -5.48 11.16
N PRO A 34 2.60 -6.71 11.18
CA PRO A 34 2.68 -7.62 10.03
C PRO A 34 2.14 -7.03 8.73
N PHE A 35 1.04 -6.28 8.79
CA PHE A 35 0.48 -5.63 7.60
C PHE A 35 1.47 -4.65 6.95
N TYR A 36 1.99 -3.68 7.71
CA TYR A 36 2.91 -2.68 7.14
C TYR A 36 4.25 -3.29 6.71
N MET A 37 4.75 -4.32 7.41
CA MET A 37 5.94 -5.05 7.00
C MET A 37 5.73 -5.80 5.68
N SER A 38 4.59 -6.48 5.54
CA SER A 38 4.25 -7.23 4.32
C SER A 38 4.04 -6.29 3.14
N LEU A 39 3.32 -5.17 3.36
CA LEU A 39 3.13 -4.15 2.34
C LEU A 39 4.47 -3.58 1.86
N ARG A 40 5.37 -3.23 2.79
CA ARG A 40 6.72 -2.79 2.42
C ARG A 40 7.45 -3.85 1.61
N LYS A 41 7.43 -5.11 2.04
CA LYS A 41 8.09 -6.21 1.33
C LYS A 41 7.55 -6.35 -0.10
N ILE A 42 6.24 -6.31 -0.29
CA ILE A 42 5.60 -6.36 -1.62
C ILE A 42 6.04 -5.17 -2.48
N LEU A 43 6.10 -3.98 -1.89
CA LEU A 43 6.36 -2.75 -2.64
C LEU A 43 7.84 -2.46 -2.83
N THR A 44 8.77 -2.98 -2.05
CA THR A 44 10.19 -2.58 -2.13
C THR A 44 11.17 -3.75 -2.06
N ASP A 45 10.68 -4.98 -1.98
CA ASP A 45 11.46 -6.19 -1.75
C ASP A 45 12.32 -6.17 -0.46
N SER A 46 12.02 -5.26 0.48
CA SER A 46 12.77 -5.06 1.72
C SER A 46 11.82 -4.95 2.92
N PHE A 47 12.26 -5.41 4.09
CA PHE A 47 11.55 -5.21 5.36
C PHE A 47 11.89 -3.89 6.05
N HIS A 48 12.94 -3.20 5.59
CA HIS A 48 13.45 -1.97 6.17
C HIS A 48 13.53 -0.86 5.10
N GLY A 49 13.65 0.40 5.55
CA GLY A 49 13.84 1.53 4.66
C GLY A 49 13.27 2.83 5.21
N PRO A 50 13.20 3.88 4.37
CA PRO A 50 12.63 5.17 4.74
C PRO A 50 11.12 5.06 4.99
N ASP A 51 10.48 6.15 5.41
CA ASP A 51 9.05 6.20 5.66
C ASP A 51 8.21 5.56 4.53
N LEU A 52 7.27 4.69 4.90
CA LEU A 52 6.53 3.87 3.94
C LEU A 52 5.56 4.73 3.11
N ILE A 53 4.92 5.73 3.71
CA ILE A 53 3.95 6.57 3.00
C ILE A 53 4.65 7.38 1.91
N ASN A 54 5.77 8.01 2.24
CA ASN A 54 6.59 8.72 1.28
C ASN A 54 7.15 7.78 0.20
N THR A 55 7.54 6.56 0.59
CA THR A 55 7.98 5.54 -0.39
C THR A 55 6.85 5.20 -1.38
N ILE A 56 5.63 4.96 -0.90
CA ILE A 56 4.46 4.67 -1.75
C ILE A 56 4.18 5.85 -2.68
N PHE A 57 4.21 7.08 -2.16
CA PHE A 57 4.00 8.28 -2.95
C PHE A 57 5.03 8.38 -4.09
N LEU A 58 6.32 8.23 -3.78
CA LEU A 58 7.43 8.33 -4.74
C LEU A 58 7.46 7.21 -5.77
N LEU A 59 7.00 6.00 -5.44
CA LEU A 59 6.88 4.90 -6.41
C LEU A 59 5.85 5.20 -7.51
N GLY A 60 4.87 6.06 -7.22
CA GLY A 60 3.77 6.39 -8.13
C GLY A 60 2.67 5.32 -8.16
N ARG A 61 1.45 5.77 -8.46
CA ARG A 61 0.22 4.95 -8.43
C ARG A 61 0.32 3.68 -9.26
N ASN A 62 0.73 3.80 -10.53
CA ASN A 62 0.76 2.68 -11.47
C ASN A 62 1.73 1.59 -10.98
N THR A 63 2.95 1.95 -10.59
CA THR A 63 3.95 1.02 -10.04
C THR A 63 3.41 0.28 -8.83
N VAL A 64 2.73 0.98 -7.93
CA VAL A 64 2.16 0.39 -6.71
C VAL A 64 1.04 -0.57 -7.06
N LEU A 65 0.12 -0.20 -7.94
CA LEU A 65 -0.97 -1.07 -8.40
C LEU A 65 -0.43 -2.33 -9.09
N GLU A 66 0.54 -2.19 -10.00
CA GLU A 66 1.20 -3.33 -10.65
C GLU A 66 1.86 -4.29 -9.65
N ARG A 67 2.56 -3.76 -8.64
CA ARG A 67 3.21 -4.59 -7.60
C ARG A 67 2.20 -5.30 -6.71
N LEU A 68 1.10 -4.62 -6.36
CA LEU A 68 0.02 -5.22 -5.57
C LEU A 68 -0.73 -6.30 -6.38
N GLN A 69 -0.97 -6.08 -7.68
CA GLN A 69 -1.69 -7.02 -8.53
C GLN A 69 -1.00 -8.38 -8.61
N ARG A 70 0.35 -8.39 -8.67
CA ARG A 70 1.17 -9.62 -8.70
C ARG A 70 0.94 -10.58 -7.53
N VAL A 71 0.43 -10.08 -6.40
CA VAL A 71 0.20 -10.89 -5.20
C VAL A 71 -1.29 -11.14 -4.91
N THR A 72 -2.19 -10.55 -5.70
CA THR A 72 -3.65 -10.77 -5.58
C THR A 72 -4.21 -11.72 -6.62
N GLU A 73 -3.47 -11.99 -7.70
CA GLU A 73 -3.84 -12.95 -8.76
C GLU A 73 -3.28 -14.37 -8.53
N ILE A 74 -2.81 -14.64 -7.31
CA ILE A 74 -2.32 -15.96 -6.87
C ILE A 74 -3.39 -16.63 -6.01
#